data_AF-A0A7S2K845-F1
#
_entry.id   AF-A0A7S2K845-F1
#
_cell.length_a   1.000
_cell.length_b   1.000
_cell.length_c   1.000
_cell.angle_alpha   90.00
_cell.angle_beta   90.00
_cell.angle_gamma   90.00
#
_symmetry.space_group_name_H-M   'P 1'
#
loop_
_entity.id
_entity.type
_entity.pdbx_description
1 polymer ?
#
loop_
_entity_poly.entity_id
_entity_poly.type
_entity_poly.pdbx_seq_one_letter_code
_entity_poly.pdbx_strand_id
1 'polypeptide(L)'
;LSIREEPDTTLYRVLASSSDSLSFDNDGEGVVVKDMLFDYFQLGTSLASLYEQWSREDSKRLARIAKVVPGCRILRQDPVECLFSFICSSNNNIPRITLILKR
;
A
#
# COMPACT_ATOMS: atom_id res chain seq x y z
N LEU A 1 -7.24 -10.05 4.80
CA LEU A 1 -5.77 -9.94 4.86
C LEU A 1 -5.41 -9.18 6.12
N SER A 2 -4.51 -9.71 6.93
CA SER A 2 -3.95 -8.99 8.09
C SER A 2 -2.47 -8.70 7.80
N ILE A 3 -2.04 -7.46 8.00
CA ILE A 3 -0.66 -7.02 7.73
C ILE A 3 -0.13 -6.36 9.02
N ARG A 4 1.13 -6.61 9.34
CA ARG A 4 1.85 -6.03 10.48
C ARG A 4 3.28 -5.68 10.07
N GLU A 5 3.73 -4.51 10.48
CA GLU A 5 5.13 -4.07 10.31
C GLU A 5 5.96 -4.50 11.53
N GLU A 6 7.17 -4.98 11.26
CA GLU A 6 8.29 -5.17 12.18
C GLU A 6 9.45 -4.24 11.72
N PRO A 7 10.51 -4.03 12.51
CA PRO A 7 11.56 -3.05 12.18
C PRO A 7 12.24 -3.23 10.81
N ASP A 8 12.30 -4.46 10.33
CA ASP A 8 13.03 -4.86 9.11
C ASP A 8 12.16 -5.64 8.11
N THR A 9 10.92 -5.97 8.46
CA THR A 9 10.07 -6.82 7.62
C THR A 9 8.58 -6.51 7.80
N THR A 10 7.79 -6.97 6.85
CA THR A 10 6.33 -6.87 6.88
C THR A 10 5.73 -8.26 6.91
N LEU A 11 5.06 -8.60 8.00
CA LEU A 11 4.34 -9.84 8.17
C LEU A 11 2.94 -9.72 7.59
N TYR A 12 2.46 -10.77 6.91
CA TYR A 12 1.08 -10.85 6.44
C TYR A 12 0.46 -12.22 6.70
N ARG A 13 -0.87 -12.22 6.84
CA ARG A 13 -1.69 -13.43 6.99
C ARG A 13 -2.90 -13.38 6.07
N VAL A 14 -3.04 -14.41 5.25
CA VAL A 14 -4.22 -14.67 4.41
C VAL A 14 -5.25 -15.44 5.24
N LEU A 15 -6.51 -14.97 5.26
CA LEU A 15 -7.57 -15.52 6.11
C LEU A 15 -8.49 -16.52 5.39
N ALA A 16 -8.58 -16.39 4.07
CA ALA A 16 -9.28 -17.31 3.19
C ALA A 16 -8.61 -17.24 1.83
N SER A 17 -8.37 -18.39 1.21
CA SER A 17 -7.85 -18.49 -0.15
C SER A 17 -8.71 -19.52 -0.88
N SER A 18 -9.19 -19.16 -2.06
CA SER A 18 -9.78 -20.14 -2.99
C SER A 18 -8.67 -21.09 -3.43
N SER A 19 -8.97 -22.38 -3.52
CA SER A 19 -7.99 -23.44 -3.79
C SER A 19 -7.12 -23.21 -5.05
N ASP A 20 -7.57 -22.35 -5.98
CA ASP A 20 -6.89 -22.02 -7.23
C ASP A 20 -5.66 -21.10 -7.09
N SER A 21 -5.42 -20.48 -5.93
CA SER A 21 -4.37 -19.44 -5.78
C SER A 21 -3.09 -19.90 -5.05
N LEU A 22 -2.96 -21.20 -4.76
CA LEU A 22 -1.91 -21.71 -3.87
C LEU A 22 -0.76 -22.36 -4.64
N SER A 23 0.23 -21.56 -5.04
CA SER A 23 1.60 -22.05 -5.19
C SER A 23 2.38 -21.67 -3.94
N PHE A 24 2.94 -22.67 -3.27
CA PHE A 24 3.78 -22.50 -2.09
C PHE A 24 5.24 -22.70 -2.49
N ASP A 25 6.12 -21.82 -2.03
CA ASP A 25 7.56 -22.07 -2.06
C ASP A 25 7.96 -23.12 -1.00
N ASN A 26 9.21 -23.59 -1.05
CA ASN A 26 9.80 -24.53 -0.07
C ASN A 26 9.66 -24.05 1.40
N ASP A 27 9.43 -22.74 1.60
CA ASP A 27 9.31 -22.09 2.91
C ASP A 27 7.84 -21.96 3.38
N GLY A 28 6.88 -22.50 2.63
CA GLY A 28 5.45 -22.49 2.97
C GLY A 28 4.75 -21.14 2.76
N GLU A 29 5.42 -20.17 2.13
CA GLU A 29 4.87 -18.86 1.79
C GLU A 29 4.19 -18.92 0.40
N GLY A 30 2.97 -18.38 0.29
CA GLY A 30 2.22 -18.35 -0.97
C GLY A 30 2.79 -17.30 -1.93
N VAL A 31 3.53 -17.73 -2.95
CA VAL A 31 4.30 -16.89 -3.89
C VAL A 31 3.45 -15.81 -4.53
N VAL A 32 2.26 -16.19 -5.00
CA VAL A 32 1.34 -15.29 -5.70
C VAL A 32 0.90 -14.12 -4.82
N VAL A 33 0.68 -14.36 -3.52
CA VAL A 33 0.25 -13.30 -2.59
C VAL A 33 1.39 -12.34 -2.28
N LYS A 34 2.61 -12.86 -2.16
CA LYS A 34 3.81 -12.05 -1.95
C LYS A 34 4.01 -11.08 -3.11
N ASP A 35 3.93 -11.57 -4.35
CA ASP A 35 4.06 -10.75 -5.56
C ASP A 35 2.93 -9.72 -5.67
N MET A 36 1.69 -10.11 -5.36
CA MET A 36 0.56 -9.17 -5.32
C MET A 36 0.78 -8.05 -4.29
N LEU A 37 1.29 -8.37 -3.10
CA LEU A 37 1.57 -7.34 -2.08
C LEU A 37 2.75 -6.47 -2.48
N PHE A 38 3.78 -7.06 -3.09
CA PHE A 38 4.93 -6.32 -3.61
C PHE A 38 4.49 -5.27 -4.63
N ASP A 39 3.60 -5.64 -5.54
CA ASP A 39 3.02 -4.73 -6.53
C ASP A 39 2.07 -3.70 -5.91
N TYR A 40 1.16 -4.14 -5.02
CA TYR A 40 0.17 -3.27 -4.36
C TYR A 40 0.81 -2.14 -3.57
N PHE A 41 1.90 -2.42 -2.84
CA PHE A 41 2.67 -1.42 -2.08
C PHE A 41 3.77 -0.74 -2.90
N GLN A 42 3.94 -1.10 -4.18
CA GLN A 42 4.99 -0.60 -5.07
C GLN A 42 6.39 -0.73 -4.45
N LEU A 43 6.72 -1.90 -3.90
CA LEU A 43 7.97 -2.13 -3.17
C LEU A 43 9.21 -2.12 -4.07
N GLY A 44 9.04 -2.30 -5.39
CA GLY A 44 10.11 -2.13 -6.37
C GLY A 44 10.61 -0.69 -6.52
N THR A 45 9.85 0.30 -6.02
CA THR A 45 10.24 1.71 -6.04
C THR A 45 10.94 2.09 -4.74
N SER A 46 12.17 2.59 -4.86
CA SER A 46 12.94 3.12 -3.73
C SER A 46 12.37 4.44 -3.23
N LEU A 47 11.60 4.39 -2.13
CA LEU A 47 11.05 5.58 -1.48
C LEU A 47 12.15 6.52 -0.97
N ALA A 48 13.25 5.95 -0.47
CA ALA A 48 14.40 6.73 0.03
C ALA A 48 15.01 7.60 -1.08
N SER A 49 15.21 7.03 -2.27
CA SER A 49 15.75 7.76 -3.41
C SER A 49 14.81 8.88 -3.88
N LEU A 50 13.49 8.63 -3.87
CA LEU A 50 12.49 9.66 -4.19
C LEU A 50 12.49 10.80 -3.17
N TYR A 51 12.51 10.48 -1.87
CA TYR A 51 12.56 11.48 -0.82
C TYR A 51 13.83 12.32 -0.90
N GLU A 52 14.97 11.71 -1.21
CA GLU A 52 16.23 12.42 -1.40
C GLU A 52 16.14 13.37 -2.60
N GLN A 53 15.67 12.87 -3.74
CA GLN A 53 15.52 13.67 -4.96
C GLN A 53 14.60 14.87 -4.70
N TRP A 54 13.39 14.62 -4.20
CA TRP A 54 12.43 15.69 -4.02
C TRP A 54 12.84 16.67 -2.91
N SER A 55 13.56 16.21 -1.88
CA SER A 55 14.12 17.09 -0.84
C SER A 55 15.22 18.00 -1.38
N ARG A 56 15.93 17.56 -2.43
CA ARG A 56 16.96 18.34 -3.12
C ARG A 56 16.34 19.40 -4.04
N GLU A 57 15.26 19.05 -4.72
CA GLU A 57 14.61 19.89 -5.73
C GLU A 57 13.60 20.90 -5.11
N ASP A 58 12.94 20.57 -3.99
CA ASP A 58 11.96 21.44 -3.34
C ASP A 58 12.58 22.40 -2.29
N SER A 59 11.88 23.52 -2.11
CA SER A 59 12.06 24.62 -1.16
C SER A 59 12.05 24.21 0.33
N LYS A 60 12.90 23.27 0.78
CA LYS A 60 13.04 22.77 2.17
C LYS A 60 11.74 22.24 2.83
N ARG A 61 10.58 22.36 2.20
CA ARG A 61 9.27 21.97 2.75
C ARG A 61 9.16 20.47 2.72
N LEU A 62 9.42 19.84 1.58
CA LEU A 62 9.34 18.40 1.49
C LEU A 62 10.39 17.68 2.34
N ALA A 63 11.60 18.24 2.45
CA ALA A 63 12.63 17.75 3.36
C ALA A 63 12.16 17.73 4.84
N ARG A 64 11.28 18.66 5.24
CA ARG A 64 10.65 18.64 6.56
C ARG A 64 9.56 17.58 6.66
N ILE A 65 8.72 17.44 5.63
CA ILE A 65 7.64 16.45 5.59
C ILE A 65 8.20 15.02 5.65
N ALA A 66 9.25 14.73 4.86
CA ALA A 66 9.91 13.44 4.80
C ALA A 66 10.41 12.94 6.18
N LYS A 67 10.76 13.87 7.08
CA LYS A 67 11.19 13.54 8.46
C LYS A 67 10.03 13.18 9.38
N VAL A 68 8.84 13.73 9.14
CA VAL A 68 7.66 13.53 10.00
C VAL A 68 6.81 12.37 9.52
N VAL A 69 6.80 12.10 8.21
CA VAL A 69 6.00 11.04 7.60
C VAL A 69 6.90 10.10 6.78
N PRO A 70 7.83 9.38 7.44
CA PRO A 70 8.63 8.37 6.76
C PRO A 70 7.71 7.23 6.27
N GLY A 71 8.07 6.59 5.15
CA GLY A 71 7.36 5.41 4.67
C GLY A 71 6.03 5.66 3.95
N CYS A 72 5.61 6.93 3.76
CA CYS A 72 4.37 7.22 3.02
C CYS A 72 4.51 6.86 1.53
N ARG A 73 3.78 5.83 1.10
CA ARG A 73 3.75 5.29 -0.27
C ARG A 73 2.38 5.48 -0.90
N ILE A 74 2.37 5.49 -2.23
CA ILE A 74 1.14 5.43 -3.03
C ILE A 74 0.82 3.97 -3.30
N LEU A 75 -0.43 3.56 -3.02
CA LEU A 75 -0.91 2.21 -3.27
C LEU A 75 -1.31 2.04 -4.74
N ARG A 76 -1.02 0.87 -5.31
CA ARG A 76 -1.49 0.47 -6.64
C ARG A 76 -2.82 -0.29 -6.50
N GLN A 77 -3.90 0.47 -6.32
CA GLN A 77 -5.26 -0.08 -6.19
C GLN A 77 -5.82 -0.55 -7.53
N ASP A 78 -6.80 -1.45 -7.49
CA ASP A 78 -7.59 -1.83 -8.67
C ASP A 78 -8.27 -0.58 -9.29
N PRO A 79 -8.21 -0.37 -10.61
CA PRO A 79 -8.75 0.83 -11.24
C PRO A 79 -10.26 1.03 -11.01
N VAL A 80 -11.03 -0.05 -10.97
CA VAL A 80 -12.48 -0.01 -10.79
C VAL A 80 -12.82 0.34 -9.34
N GLU A 81 -12.19 -0.35 -8.38
CA GLU A 81 -12.33 -0.05 -6.96
C GLU A 81 -11.95 1.41 -6.66
N CYS A 82 -10.79 1.84 -7.17
CA CYS A 82 -10.26 3.18 -6.99
C CYS A 82 -11.22 4.23 -7.56
N LEU A 83 -11.69 4.05 -8.80
CA LEU A 83 -12.60 4.97 -9.46
C LEU A 83 -13.90 5.16 -8.68
N PHE A 84 -14.58 4.07 -8.33
CA PHE A 84 -15.85 4.16 -7.59
C PHE A 84 -15.64 4.71 -6.18
N SER A 85 -14.53 4.34 -5.52
CA SER A 85 -14.15 4.92 -4.23
C SER A 85 -13.99 6.44 -4.29
N PHE A 86 -13.34 6.95 -5.34
CA PHE A 86 -13.18 8.38 -5.56
C PHE A 86 -14.50 9.07 -5.93
N ILE A 87 -15.37 8.45 -6.73
CA ILE A 87 -16.71 8.99 -7.02
C ILE A 87 -17.49 9.18 -5.71
N CYS A 88 -17.50 8.17 -4.85
CA CYS A 88 -18.14 8.22 -3.52
C CYS A 88 -17.47 9.22 -2.54
N SER A 89 -16.22 9.63 -2.84
CA SER A 89 -15.47 10.59 -2.04
C SER A 89 -15.86 12.06 -2.25
N SER A 90 -16.57 12.35 -3.35
CA SER A 90 -16.87 13.73 -3.76
C SER A 90 -17.61 14.49 -2.65
N ASN A 91 -16.99 15.56 -2.15
CA ASN A 91 -17.49 16.40 -1.06
C ASN A 91 -17.83 15.63 0.22
N ASN A 92 -16.93 14.74 0.63
CA ASN A 92 -17.15 13.82 1.73
C ASN A 92 -15.90 13.71 2.63
N ASN A 93 -16.07 13.26 3.88
CA ASN A 93 -14.96 13.03 4.81
C ASN A 93 -14.64 11.54 4.93
N ILE A 94 -13.38 11.21 5.28
CA ILE A 94 -12.88 9.83 5.33
C ILE A 94 -13.83 8.86 6.06
N PRO A 95 -14.39 9.18 7.25
CA PRO A 95 -15.36 8.31 7.91
C PRO A 95 -16.60 7.98 7.07
N ARG A 96 -17.19 9.00 6.42
CA ARG A 96 -18.42 8.85 5.65
C ARG A 96 -18.17 8.23 4.27
N ILE A 97 -16.98 8.41 3.69
CA ILE A 97 -16.54 7.68 2.49
C ILE A 97 -16.47 6.18 2.80
N THR A 98 -15.80 5.82 3.91
CA THR A 98 -15.64 4.43 4.34
C THR A 98 -16.98 3.75 4.60
N LEU A 99 -17.96 4.49 5.14
CA LEU A 99 -19.33 3.99 5.33
C LEU A 99 -20.03 3.69 4.00
N ILE A 100 -19.87 4.55 2.98
CA ILE A 100 -20.50 4.33 1.67
C ILE A 100 -19.92 3.09 0.99
N LEU A 101 -18.61 2.86 1.09
CA LEU A 101 -17.95 1.71 0.46
C LEU A 101 -18.24 0.37 1.15
N LYS A 102 -18.64 0.39 2.43
CA LYS A 102 -18.96 -0.82 3.22
C LYS A 102 -20.43 -1.22 3.17
N ARG A 103 -21.28 -0.45 2.50
CA ARG A 103 -22.72 -0.72 2.34
C ARG A 103 -22.97 -1.49 1.07
#